data_AF-A0A7V8YBC3-F1
#
_entry.id   AF-A0A7V8YBC3-F1
#
_cell.length_a   1.000
_cell.length_b   1.000
_cell.length_c   1.000
_cell.angle_alpha   90.00
_cell.angle_beta   90.00
_cell.angle_gamma   90.00
#
_symmetry.space_group_name_H-M   'P 1'
#
loop_
_entity.id
_entity.type
_entity.pdbx_description
1 polymer ?
#
loop_
_entity_poly.entity_id
_entity_poly.type
_entity_poly.pdbx_seq_one_letter_code
_entity_poly.pdbx_strand_id
1 'polypeptide(L)'
;VAQRLGLEPTPGLSEYLLGEATPADILRTVPAADGGEASAQELVLIPAGRPVPNHAKLLESERFRTLLREVGEVYDRVVLDTPPLLSLSDTLTLLPQVDGVLVCLRLDQTTRHEALAAKTALERVPKMPIGLVLTGADKSQSPYYAGYYTAPPLQDAR
;
A
#
# COMPACT_ATOMS: atom_id res chain seq x y z
N VAL A 1 -5.79 1.88 -7.23
CA VAL A 1 -5.31 0.52 -7.60
C VAL A 1 -6.25 -0.22 -8.56
N ALA A 2 -7.53 -0.43 -8.22
CA ALA A 2 -8.48 -1.23 -9.03
C ALA A 2 -8.46 -0.96 -10.54
N GLN A 3 -8.59 0.32 -10.95
CA GLN A 3 -8.57 0.71 -12.36
C GLN A 3 -7.25 0.32 -13.08
N ARG A 4 -6.10 0.40 -12.38
CA ARG A 4 -4.79 0.01 -12.95
C ARG A 4 -4.69 -1.50 -13.16
N LEU A 5 -5.50 -2.29 -12.47
CA LEU A 5 -5.58 -3.74 -12.58
C LEU A 5 -6.78 -4.21 -13.44
N GLY A 6 -7.50 -3.28 -14.07
CA GLY A 6 -8.68 -3.61 -14.88
C GLY A 6 -9.88 -4.13 -14.08
N LEU A 7 -9.95 -3.81 -12.78
CA LEU A 7 -11.06 -4.22 -11.91
C LEU A 7 -12.12 -3.14 -11.76
N GLU A 8 -13.38 -3.57 -11.62
CA GLU A 8 -14.48 -2.69 -11.23
C GLU A 8 -14.24 -2.09 -9.84
N PRO A 9 -14.38 -0.77 -9.66
CA PRO A 9 -14.09 -0.10 -8.41
C PRO A 9 -15.18 -0.29 -7.35
N THR A 10 -16.38 -0.72 -7.73
CA THR A 10 -17.54 -0.91 -6.84
C THR A 10 -18.16 -2.30 -6.99
N PRO A 11 -18.80 -2.84 -5.94
CA PRO A 11 -18.72 -2.36 -4.55
C PRO A 11 -17.31 -2.56 -3.97
N GLY A 12 -16.89 -1.63 -3.10
CA GLY A 12 -15.60 -1.62 -2.44
C GLY A 12 -15.68 -1.14 -1.00
N LEU A 13 -14.55 -0.70 -0.45
CA LEU A 13 -14.41 -0.31 0.95
C LEU A 13 -15.46 0.72 1.37
N SER A 14 -15.74 1.71 0.52
CA SER A 14 -16.73 2.75 0.81
C SER A 14 -18.15 2.19 0.99
N GLU A 15 -18.61 1.33 0.10
CA GLU A 15 -19.93 0.67 0.21
C GLU A 15 -20.01 -0.20 1.46
N TYR A 16 -18.94 -0.94 1.76
CA TYR A 16 -18.88 -1.72 2.99
C TYR A 16 -18.97 -0.84 4.23
N LEU A 17 -18.19 0.23 4.32
CA LEU A 17 -18.18 1.12 5.50
C LEU A 17 -19.49 1.88 5.68
N LEU A 18 -20.24 2.10 4.60
CA LEU A 18 -21.59 2.67 4.64
C LEU A 18 -22.68 1.63 4.96
N GLY A 19 -22.34 0.34 5.06
CA GLY A 19 -23.28 -0.74 5.34
C GLY A 19 -24.08 -1.20 4.12
N GLU A 20 -23.65 -0.84 2.92
CA GLU A 20 -24.31 -1.14 1.64
C GLU A 20 -23.78 -2.42 0.98
N ALA A 21 -22.70 -2.99 1.52
CA ALA A 21 -22.08 -4.22 1.04
C ALA A 21 -21.59 -5.10 2.19
N THR A 22 -21.51 -6.40 1.95
CA THR A 22 -20.91 -7.39 2.85
C THR A 22 -19.40 -7.54 2.59
N PRO A 23 -18.64 -8.17 3.50
CA PRO A 23 -17.23 -8.48 3.23
C PRO A 23 -17.02 -9.28 1.95
N ALA A 24 -17.88 -10.26 1.66
CA ALA A 24 -17.76 -11.09 0.45
C ALA A 24 -17.93 -10.27 -0.84
N ASP A 25 -18.78 -9.24 -0.82
CA ASP A 25 -19.08 -8.43 -2.00
C ASP A 25 -17.91 -7.56 -2.44
N ILE A 26 -16.96 -7.25 -1.54
CA ILE A 26 -15.87 -6.29 -1.78
C ILE A 26 -14.51 -6.97 -2.03
N LEU A 27 -14.41 -8.28 -1.88
CA LEU A 27 -13.17 -9.03 -2.12
C LEU A 27 -13.03 -9.33 -3.62
N ARG A 28 -11.85 -9.07 -4.18
CA ARG A 28 -11.49 -9.37 -5.57
C ARG A 28 -10.21 -10.17 -5.60
N THR A 29 -10.25 -11.39 -6.09
CA THR A 29 -9.04 -12.16 -6.35
C THR A 29 -8.42 -11.70 -7.66
N VAL A 30 -7.13 -11.38 -7.62
CA VAL A 30 -6.33 -11.05 -8.80
C VAL A 30 -5.10 -11.94 -8.86
N PRO A 31 -4.64 -12.32 -10.06
CA PRO A 31 -3.36 -12.97 -10.20
C PRO A 31 -2.24 -12.01 -9.79
N ALA A 32 -1.31 -12.46 -8.95
CA ALA A 32 -0.03 -11.78 -8.81
C ALA A 32 0.77 -12.05 -10.09
N ALA A 33 0.96 -11.05 -10.96
CA ALA A 33 1.58 -11.27 -12.27
C ALA A 33 3.10 -11.48 -12.21
N ASP A 34 3.53 -12.55 -12.91
CA ASP A 34 4.61 -12.66 -13.92
C ASP A 34 6.06 -12.30 -13.58
N GLY A 35 6.79 -13.28 -13.03
CA GLY A 35 8.24 -13.23 -12.84
C GLY A 35 8.90 -14.62 -12.83
N GLY A 36 8.67 -15.43 -13.86
CA GLY A 36 9.29 -16.76 -13.98
C GLY A 36 8.43 -17.91 -13.44
N GLU A 37 8.74 -19.12 -13.89
CA GLU A 37 7.89 -20.32 -13.78
C GLU A 37 7.43 -20.67 -12.34
N ALA A 38 6.15 -21.04 -12.25
CA ALA A 38 5.57 -21.98 -11.27
C ALA A 38 5.23 -21.54 -9.83
N SER A 39 4.65 -20.34 -9.64
CA SER A 39 3.67 -20.15 -8.55
C SER A 39 2.73 -18.99 -8.87
N ALA A 40 1.53 -19.29 -9.37
CA ALA A 40 0.46 -18.29 -9.48
C ALA A 40 -0.04 -17.99 -8.07
N GLN A 41 0.63 -17.07 -7.37
CA GLN A 41 0.12 -16.55 -6.11
C GLN A 41 -1.07 -15.64 -6.40
N GLU A 42 -2.16 -15.84 -5.69
CA GLU A 42 -3.33 -14.98 -5.77
C GLU A 42 -3.21 -13.85 -4.75
N LEU A 43 -3.53 -12.64 -5.15
CA LEU A 43 -3.70 -11.51 -4.24
C LEU A 43 -5.20 -11.25 -4.09
N VAL A 44 -5.62 -10.91 -2.88
CA VAL A 44 -6.97 -10.42 -2.64
C VAL A 44 -6.92 -8.91 -2.49
N LEU A 45 -7.76 -8.24 -3.26
CA LEU A 45 -7.87 -6.80 -3.31
C LEU A 45 -9.25 -6.36 -2.86
N ILE A 46 -9.29 -5.33 -2.02
CA ILE A 46 -10.49 -4.56 -1.72
C ILE A 46 -10.38 -3.23 -2.48
N PRO A 47 -11.25 -2.96 -3.47
CA PRO A 47 -11.23 -1.67 -4.17
C PRO A 47 -11.74 -0.57 -3.24
N ALA A 48 -11.39 0.69 -3.53
CA ALA A 48 -11.78 1.82 -2.67
C ALA A 48 -13.30 2.05 -2.59
N GLY A 49 -14.05 1.65 -3.62
CA GLY A 49 -15.47 1.98 -3.76
C GLY A 49 -15.68 3.36 -4.36
N ARG A 50 -16.92 3.86 -4.27
CA ARG A 50 -17.26 5.22 -4.74
C ARG A 50 -16.60 6.30 -3.87
N PRO A 51 -16.28 7.48 -4.43
CA PRO A 51 -15.90 8.62 -3.62
C PRO A 51 -17.00 9.00 -2.62
N VAL A 52 -16.65 9.21 -1.35
CA VAL A 52 -17.57 9.61 -0.29
C VAL A 52 -17.10 10.93 0.32
N PRO A 53 -17.98 11.88 0.62
CA PRO A 53 -17.59 13.04 1.41
C PRO A 53 -17.11 12.59 2.81
N ASN A 54 -15.96 13.11 3.26
CA ASN A 54 -15.37 12.87 4.59
C ASN A 54 -14.92 11.41 4.85
N HIS A 55 -14.02 10.89 4.01
CA HIS A 55 -13.45 9.55 4.13
C HIS A 55 -12.78 9.27 5.49
N ALA A 56 -12.10 10.25 6.08
CA ALA A 56 -11.46 10.12 7.39
C ALA A 56 -12.38 9.53 8.47
N LYS A 57 -13.63 10.00 8.56
CA LYS A 57 -14.59 9.51 9.55
C LYS A 57 -14.97 8.04 9.34
N LEU A 58 -15.03 7.59 8.09
CA LEU A 58 -15.29 6.18 7.78
C LEU A 58 -14.11 5.30 8.21
N LEU A 59 -12.87 5.78 8.01
CA LEU A 59 -11.64 5.10 8.44
C LEU A 59 -11.48 5.09 9.97
N GLU A 60 -12.15 5.98 10.70
CA GLU A 60 -12.19 5.98 12.18
C GLU A 60 -13.29 5.09 12.76
N SER A 61 -14.16 4.53 11.91
CA SER A 61 -15.32 3.78 12.35
C SER A 61 -14.94 2.42 12.95
N GLU A 62 -15.76 1.93 13.88
CA GLU A 62 -15.65 0.55 14.39
C GLU A 62 -15.76 -0.49 13.28
N ARG A 63 -16.53 -0.19 12.22
CA ARG A 63 -16.69 -1.10 11.07
C ARG A 63 -15.38 -1.28 10.31
N PHE A 64 -14.58 -0.22 10.17
CA PHE A 64 -13.24 -0.34 9.58
C PHE A 64 -12.28 -1.12 10.48
N ARG A 65 -12.29 -0.87 11.79
CA ARG A 65 -11.49 -1.62 12.77
C ARG A 65 -11.82 -3.12 12.77
N THR A 66 -13.11 -3.45 12.68
CA THR A 66 -13.57 -4.84 12.58
C THR A 66 -13.08 -5.48 11.29
N LEU A 67 -13.21 -4.79 10.14
CA LEU A 67 -12.67 -5.28 8.88
C LEU A 67 -11.18 -5.58 8.97
N LEU A 68 -10.37 -4.65 9.50
CA LEU A 68 -8.92 -4.85 9.67
C LEU A 68 -8.58 -6.08 10.52
N ARG A 69 -9.35 -6.32 11.59
CA ARG A 69 -9.19 -7.50 12.44
C ARG A 69 -9.53 -8.79 11.70
N GLU A 70 -10.68 -8.82 11.02
CA GLU A 70 -11.13 -9.98 10.25
C GLU A 70 -10.14 -10.33 9.12
N VAL A 71 -9.64 -9.33 8.38
CA VAL A 71 -8.62 -9.60 7.35
C VAL A 71 -7.28 -9.98 7.96
N GLY A 72 -6.91 -9.43 9.12
CA GLY A 72 -5.68 -9.81 9.83
C GLY A 72 -5.70 -11.23 10.38
N GLU A 73 -6.88 -11.81 10.64
CA GLU A 73 -7.04 -13.21 11.04
C GLU A 73 -6.93 -14.19 9.87
N VAL A 74 -7.23 -13.73 8.65
CA VAL A 74 -7.30 -14.59 7.45
C VAL A 74 -6.07 -14.47 6.55
N TYR A 75 -5.41 -13.31 6.52
CA TYR A 75 -4.27 -13.04 5.65
C TYR A 75 -3.00 -12.79 6.45
N ASP A 76 -1.89 -13.39 6.01
CA ASP A 76 -0.58 -13.21 6.65
C ASP A 76 -0.10 -11.75 6.58
N ARG A 77 -0.47 -11.04 5.52
CA ARG A 77 -0.03 -9.67 5.23
C ARG A 77 -1.17 -8.87 4.64
N VAL A 78 -1.43 -7.70 5.21
CA VAL A 78 -2.44 -6.76 4.74
C VAL A 78 -1.74 -5.44 4.40
N VAL A 79 -1.87 -5.00 3.16
CA VAL A 79 -1.28 -3.74 2.68
C VAL A 79 -2.36 -2.72 2.43
N LEU A 80 -2.23 -1.57 3.07
CA LEU A 80 -3.12 -0.42 2.90
C LEU A 80 -2.44 0.58 1.96
N ASP A 81 -3.00 0.75 0.76
CA ASP A 81 -2.59 1.82 -0.14
C ASP A 81 -3.30 3.12 0.26
N THR A 82 -2.52 4.12 0.67
CA THR A 82 -3.03 5.37 1.23
C THR A 82 -2.69 6.56 0.34
N PRO A 83 -3.47 7.65 0.37
CA PRO A 83 -3.08 8.90 -0.29
C PRO A 83 -1.74 9.45 0.23
N PRO A 84 -1.10 10.40 -0.50
CA PRO A 84 0.18 10.96 -0.08
C PRO A 84 0.10 11.62 1.30
N LEU A 85 1.04 11.28 2.18
CA LEU A 85 1.09 11.67 3.58
C LEU A 85 0.90 13.18 3.83
N LEU A 86 1.44 14.02 2.94
CA LEU A 86 1.40 15.48 3.09
C LEU A 86 0.16 16.15 2.50
N SER A 87 -0.63 15.42 1.70
CA SER A 87 -1.75 15.99 0.94
C SER A 87 -3.11 15.80 1.62
N LEU A 88 -3.25 14.75 2.43
CA LEU A 88 -4.54 14.33 3.01
C LEU A 88 -4.32 13.87 4.45
N SER A 89 -5.10 14.42 5.38
CA SER A 89 -5.06 14.08 6.81
C SER A 89 -5.39 12.61 7.06
N ASP A 90 -6.10 11.96 6.14
CA ASP A 90 -6.64 10.60 6.26
C ASP A 90 -5.55 9.54 6.51
N THR A 91 -4.36 9.72 5.94
CA THR A 91 -3.25 8.78 6.14
C THR A 91 -2.77 8.76 7.60
N LEU A 92 -2.83 9.89 8.31
CA LEU A 92 -2.45 9.96 9.73
C LEU A 92 -3.47 9.24 10.62
N THR A 93 -4.75 9.27 10.24
CA THR A 93 -5.85 8.59 10.95
C THR A 93 -5.73 7.07 10.91
N LEU A 94 -5.04 6.52 9.91
CA LEU A 94 -4.79 5.09 9.78
C LEU A 94 -3.65 4.59 10.67
N LEU A 95 -2.72 5.46 11.05
CA LEU A 95 -1.48 5.06 11.72
C LEU A 95 -1.68 4.29 13.03
N PRO A 96 -2.66 4.63 13.91
CA PRO A 96 -2.93 3.84 15.11
C PRO A 96 -3.49 2.43 14.83
N GLN A 97 -3.86 2.13 13.58
CA GLN A 97 -4.55 0.91 13.18
C GLN A 97 -3.67 -0.05 12.36
N VAL A 98 -2.38 0.28 12.19
CA VAL A 98 -1.42 -0.52 11.40
C VAL A 98 -0.17 -0.84 12.20
N ASP A 99 0.49 -1.94 11.88
CA ASP A 99 1.69 -2.39 12.61
C ASP A 99 2.98 -1.71 12.14
N GLY A 100 2.97 -1.06 10.98
CA GLY A 100 4.13 -0.39 10.43
C GLY A 100 3.81 0.41 9.17
N VAL A 101 4.74 1.27 8.75
CA VAL A 101 4.56 2.17 7.61
C VAL A 101 5.75 2.10 6.66
N LEU A 102 5.48 2.02 5.36
CA LEU A 102 6.48 2.23 4.32
C LEU A 102 6.22 3.56 3.62
N VAL A 103 7.19 4.47 3.69
CA VAL A 103 7.09 5.78 3.05
C VAL A 103 7.87 5.75 1.75
N CYS A 104 7.15 5.93 0.64
CA CYS A 104 7.74 5.98 -0.69
C CYS A 104 8.09 7.42 -1.07
N LEU A 105 9.37 7.70 -1.33
CA LEU A 105 9.85 8.97 -1.89
C LEU A 105 10.34 8.72 -3.31
N ARG A 106 10.01 9.61 -4.25
CA ARG A 106 10.48 9.53 -5.65
C ARG A 106 11.65 10.46 -5.84
N LEU A 107 12.83 9.94 -6.17
CA LEU A 107 14.08 10.73 -6.23
C LEU A 107 14.05 11.86 -7.26
N ASP A 108 13.29 11.69 -8.34
CA ASP A 108 13.14 12.64 -9.44
C ASP A 108 12.00 13.65 -9.23
N GLN A 109 11.22 13.55 -8.15
CA GLN A 109 10.09 14.44 -7.88
C GLN A 109 10.03 14.99 -6.46
N THR A 110 10.34 14.17 -5.46
CA THR A 110 10.19 14.55 -4.05
C THR A 110 11.30 15.52 -3.67
N THR A 111 10.93 16.72 -3.26
CA THR A 111 11.86 17.74 -2.80
C THR A 111 12.39 17.42 -1.40
N ARG A 112 13.56 17.97 -1.06
CA ARG A 112 14.12 17.87 0.29
C ARG A 112 13.16 18.45 1.35
N HIS A 113 12.43 19.50 1.02
CA HIS A 113 11.45 20.10 1.93
C HIS A 113 10.32 19.11 2.23
N GLU A 114 9.71 18.52 1.21
CA GLU A 114 8.64 17.52 1.39
C GLU A 114 9.13 16.31 2.19
N ALA A 115 10.34 15.81 1.93
CA ALA A 115 10.92 14.71 2.71
C ALA A 115 11.06 15.06 4.20
N LEU A 116 11.51 16.29 4.52
CA LEU A 116 11.63 16.76 5.90
C LEU A 116 10.26 16.98 6.56
N ALA A 117 9.27 17.47 5.81
CA ALA A 117 7.91 17.63 6.29
C ALA A 117 7.29 16.26 6.62
N ALA A 118 7.49 15.26 5.75
CA ALA A 118 7.03 13.90 5.98
C ALA A 118 7.67 13.29 7.24
N LYS A 119 8.98 13.45 7.41
CA LYS A 119 9.68 13.05 8.64
C LYS A 119 9.07 13.70 9.88
N THR A 120 8.86 15.01 9.85
CA THR A 120 8.28 15.76 10.98
C THR A 120 6.87 15.30 11.30
N ALA A 121 6.06 14.97 10.30
CA ALA A 121 4.71 14.46 10.50
C ALA A 121 4.73 13.08 11.19
N LEU A 122 5.63 12.19 10.77
CA LEU A 122 5.76 10.84 11.31
C LEU A 122 6.37 10.81 12.72
N GLU A 123 7.24 11.77 13.07
CA GLU A 123 7.78 11.90 14.43
C GLU A 123 6.71 12.18 15.50
N ARG A 124 5.53 12.65 15.09
CA ARG A 124 4.40 12.92 15.98
C ARG A 124 3.56 11.67 16.27
N VAL A 125 3.84 10.58 15.59
CA VAL A 125 3.08 9.32 15.68
C VAL A 125 3.77 8.44 16.73
N PRO A 126 3.02 7.75 17.61
CA PRO A 126 3.60 6.83 18.57
C PRO A 126 4.51 5.79 17.91
N LYS A 127 5.52 5.32 18.67
CA LYS A 127 6.58 4.41 18.18
C LYS A 127 6.00 3.24 17.38
N MET A 128 6.20 3.28 16.06
CA MET A 128 5.96 2.16 15.16
C MET A 128 7.14 2.03 14.17
N PRO A 129 7.37 0.84 13.60
CA PRO A 129 8.33 0.65 12.53
C PRO A 129 8.00 1.54 11.31
N ILE A 130 8.98 2.33 10.86
CA ILE A 130 8.88 3.14 9.65
C ILE A 130 10.05 2.79 8.73
N GLY A 131 9.74 2.30 7.54
CA GLY A 131 10.69 2.08 6.46
C GLY A 131 10.58 3.15 5.39
N LEU A 132 11.68 3.37 4.66
CA LEU A 132 11.74 4.32 3.54
C LEU A 132 12.04 3.55 2.25
N VAL A 133 11.28 3.83 1.20
CA VAL A 133 11.50 3.28 -0.14
C VAL A 133 11.81 4.43 -1.08
N LEU A 134 13.00 4.43 -1.65
CA LEU A 134 13.39 5.37 -2.70
C LEU A 134 13.05 4.77 -4.06
N THR A 135 12.22 5.48 -4.82
CA THR A 135 11.76 5.08 -6.15
C THR A 135 12.20 6.12 -7.19
N GLY A 136 12.16 5.78 -8.48
CA GLY A 136 12.56 6.72 -9.55
C GLY A 136 14.08 6.97 -9.62
N ALA A 137 14.89 6.08 -9.04
CA ALA A 137 16.34 6.15 -9.21
C ALA A 137 16.72 5.94 -10.68
N ASP A 138 17.51 6.85 -11.23
CA ASP A 138 18.15 6.63 -12.51
C ASP A 138 19.28 5.60 -12.34
N LYS A 139 19.09 4.43 -12.96
CA LYS A 139 20.03 3.31 -12.89
C LYS A 139 21.40 3.65 -13.49
N SER A 140 21.48 4.66 -14.37
CA SER A 140 22.72 5.08 -15.01
C SER A 140 23.65 5.88 -14.09
N GLN A 141 23.14 6.42 -12.98
CA GLN A 141 23.88 7.33 -12.11
C GLN A 141 24.50 6.66 -10.87
N SER A 142 24.42 5.34 -10.74
CA SER A 142 25.06 4.61 -9.64
C SER A 142 25.99 3.51 -10.15
N PRO A 143 27.33 3.70 -10.04
CA PRO A 143 28.32 2.66 -10.31
C PRO A 143 28.08 1.40 -9.46
N TYR A 144 27.47 1.56 -8.28
CA TYR A 144 27.16 0.47 -7.35
C TYR A 144 26.03 -0.44 -7.87
N TYR A 145 25.00 0.13 -8.53
CA TYR A 145 23.92 -0.67 -9.15
C TYR A 145 24.34 -1.29 -10.48
N ALA A 146 25.28 -0.67 -11.23
CA ALA A 146 25.79 -1.24 -12.48
C ALA A 146 26.49 -2.61 -12.29
N GLY A 147 27.18 -2.81 -11.15
CA GLY A 147 27.85 -4.07 -10.81
C GLY A 147 26.90 -5.20 -10.42
N TYR A 148 25.74 -4.90 -9.83
CA TYR A 148 24.78 -5.91 -9.37
C TYR A 148 24.01 -6.58 -10.51
N TYR A 149 23.86 -5.91 -11.65
CA TYR A 149 23.17 -6.46 -12.84
C TYR A 149 24.12 -7.03 -13.90
N THR A 150 25.45 -6.95 -13.68
CA THR A 150 26.46 -7.62 -14.52
C THR A 150 26.93 -8.94 -13.93
N ALA A 151 26.43 -9.33 -12.75
CA ALA A 151 26.63 -10.69 -12.26
C ALA A 151 25.94 -11.67 -13.24
N PRO A 152 26.65 -12.67 -13.78
CA PRO A 152 26.02 -13.69 -14.61
C PRO A 152 24.90 -14.38 -13.81
N PRO A 153 23.78 -14.77 -14.45
CA PRO A 153 22.73 -15.50 -13.76
C PRO A 153 23.33 -16.70 -13.05
N LEU A 154 22.96 -16.91 -11.79
CA LEU A 154 23.35 -18.08 -11.02
C LEU A 154 22.95 -19.31 -11.83
N GLN A 155 23.95 -20.00 -12.40
CA GLN A 155 23.74 -21.31 -12.99
C GLN A 155 23.48 -22.27 -11.84
N ASP A 156 22.32 -22.92 -11.89
CA ASP A 156 21.91 -23.92 -10.92
C ASP A 156 23.01 -24.96 -10.70
N ALA A 157 23.51 -25.01 -9.46
CA ALA A 157 24.35 -26.10 -9.01
C ALA A 157 23.46 -27.35 -8.85
N ARG A 158 23.70 -28.34 -9.70
CA ARG A 158 23.10 -29.68 -9.66
C ARG A 158 23.46 -30.44 -8.39
#